data_AF-A0A2D5E9R2-F1
#
_entry.id   AF-A0A2D5E9R2-F1
#
_cell.length_a   1.000
_cell.length_b   1.000
_cell.length_c   1.000
_cell.angle_alpha   90.00
_cell.angle_beta   90.00
_cell.angle_gamma   90.00
#
_symmetry.space_group_name_H-M   'P 1'
#
loop_
_entity.id
_entity.type
_entity.pdbx_description
1 polymer ?
#
loop_
_entity_poly.entity_id
_entity_poly.type
_entity_poly.pdbx_seq_one_letter_code
_entity_poly.pdbx_strand_id
1 'polypeptide(L)'
;MEYATRRFFVGSGKKEVPVTLVGPRPSVEITTIASTPPSRKATPDRKRARRTRYNAALKVFRRTHLYFGLILVPFVLLYGMSAILFNHPTWFNATSTIVDNDPDLLKAHGGFAPLVIAEEVRASIEEEIGSPVELLPDPAPAFRGSFLIEFRGDTERRRYRVQPETLASTLQVTPLATGEEEERRFPEKVSVSTEESVTNLRDRLEVIAEDDSSSLRSAPDLSMRMRVDGEDWLVEYDLRNGQISERRSGEARMDFSLRSFLMRLHVSRGYPAEASVRTIWGVIVDVTAALMIFWALSGVIMWWQLRPTRNTGMLALGSGVFFAVLLAYGMYVAIYH
;
A
#
# COMPACT_ATOMS: atom_id res chain seq x y z
N MET A 1 -2.24 -19.43 -59.20
CA MET A 1 -2.24 -19.37 -57.72
C MET A 1 -3.55 -18.77 -57.26
N GLU A 2 -4.37 -19.34 -56.38
CA GLU A 2 -4.75 -20.70 -56.01
C GLU A 2 -6.05 -20.51 -55.20
N TYR A 3 -6.99 -21.44 -55.38
CA TYR A 3 -8.37 -21.44 -54.89
C TYR A 3 -8.48 -21.77 -53.40
N ALA A 4 -9.54 -21.30 -52.74
CA ALA A 4 -10.35 -22.04 -51.76
C ALA A 4 -11.57 -21.17 -51.36
N THR A 5 -12.80 -21.35 -51.85
CA THR A 5 -13.75 -22.46 -51.70
C THR A 5 -14.25 -22.66 -50.26
N ARG A 6 -15.54 -22.38 -50.01
CA ARG A 6 -16.46 -23.30 -49.32
C ARG A 6 -17.92 -22.98 -49.70
N ARG A 7 -18.55 -23.97 -50.33
CA ARG A 7 -20.00 -24.09 -50.57
C ARG A 7 -20.67 -24.66 -49.32
N PHE A 8 -21.95 -24.33 -49.13
CA PHE A 8 -22.94 -25.30 -48.67
C PHE A 8 -24.10 -25.32 -49.67
N PHE A 9 -24.59 -26.54 -49.90
CA PHE A 9 -25.52 -26.96 -50.95
C PHE A 9 -26.80 -27.52 -50.32
N VAL A 10 -27.75 -27.92 -51.18
CA VAL A 10 -29.00 -28.70 -51.01
C VAL A 10 -30.19 -27.80 -51.35
N GLY A 11 -30.85 -27.90 -52.51
CA GLY A 11 -31.40 -29.08 -53.22
C GLY A 11 -32.95 -29.02 -53.06
N SER A 12 -33.85 -29.40 -53.95
CA SER A 12 -33.84 -30.04 -55.28
C SER A 12 -35.32 -30.10 -55.77
N GLY A 13 -35.53 -30.09 -57.08
CA GLY A 13 -36.70 -30.70 -57.76
C GLY A 13 -37.98 -29.85 -57.84
N LYS A 14 -38.82 -29.93 -58.87
CA LYS A 14 -38.91 -30.78 -60.07
C LYS A 14 -39.92 -30.09 -61.01
N LYS A 15 -39.69 -30.17 -62.33
CA LYS A 15 -40.68 -29.85 -63.38
C LYS A 15 -41.77 -30.92 -63.40
N GLU A 16 -43.05 -30.54 -63.39
CA GLU A 16 -44.15 -31.29 -64.04
C GLU A 16 -45.27 -30.31 -64.49
N VAL A 17 -45.68 -30.48 -65.75
CA VAL A 17 -46.83 -29.96 -66.50
C VAL A 17 -47.44 -31.23 -67.15
N PRO A 18 -48.71 -31.33 -67.60
CA PRO A 18 -49.96 -30.55 -67.42
C PRO A 18 -51.15 -31.43 -66.95
N VAL A 19 -52.25 -30.86 -66.45
CA VAL A 19 -53.60 -31.45 -66.66
C VAL A 19 -54.65 -30.35 -66.73
N THR A 20 -55.31 -30.28 -67.88
CA THR A 20 -56.52 -29.50 -68.18
C THR A 20 -57.73 -30.16 -67.53
N LEU A 21 -58.43 -29.44 -66.65
CA LEU A 21 -59.78 -29.81 -66.22
C LEU A 21 -60.76 -28.69 -66.59
N VAL A 22 -61.61 -29.04 -67.54
CA VAL A 22 -62.79 -28.33 -68.05
C VAL A 22 -63.88 -28.37 -66.99
N GLY A 23 -64.46 -27.20 -66.67
CA GLY A 23 -65.66 -27.06 -65.84
C GLY A 23 -65.79 -25.65 -65.24
N PRO A 24 -66.96 -25.00 -65.29
CA PRO A 24 -67.11 -23.61 -64.86
C PRO A 24 -67.06 -23.54 -63.33
N ARG A 25 -66.04 -22.87 -62.79
CA ARG A 25 -65.95 -22.55 -61.36
C ARG A 25 -66.34 -21.09 -61.13
N PRO A 26 -67.09 -20.80 -60.05
CA PRO A 26 -67.71 -19.51 -59.81
C PRO A 26 -66.66 -18.39 -59.73
N SER A 27 -66.92 -17.28 -60.42
CA SER A 27 -66.13 -16.06 -60.33
C SER A 27 -66.28 -15.47 -58.93
N VAL A 28 -65.33 -15.77 -58.04
CA VAL A 28 -65.13 -15.00 -56.82
C VAL A 28 -64.32 -13.78 -57.22
N GLU A 29 -64.98 -12.62 -57.22
CA GLU A 29 -64.35 -11.32 -57.42
C GLU A 29 -63.52 -10.98 -56.18
N ILE A 30 -62.27 -11.45 -56.15
CA ILE A 30 -61.31 -11.04 -55.13
C ILE A 30 -60.88 -9.62 -55.49
N THR A 31 -61.59 -8.64 -54.92
CA THR A 31 -61.14 -7.25 -54.87
C THR A 31 -59.81 -7.23 -54.12
N THR A 32 -58.72 -7.24 -54.87
CA THR A 32 -57.37 -7.12 -54.34
C THR A 32 -57.19 -5.66 -53.94
N ILE A 33 -57.51 -5.35 -52.68
CA ILE A 33 -57.16 -4.05 -52.11
C ILE A 33 -55.63 -4.03 -52.07
N ALA A 34 -55.02 -3.28 -52.97
CA ALA A 34 -53.59 -3.00 -52.93
C ALA A 34 -53.31 -2.24 -51.62
N SER A 35 -52.97 -2.99 -50.57
CA SER A 35 -52.45 -2.41 -49.34
C SER A 35 -51.06 -1.87 -49.65
N THR A 36 -51.02 -0.60 -50.01
CA THR A 36 -49.78 0.18 -50.04
C THR A 36 -49.12 -0.02 -48.67
N PRO A 37 -47.92 -0.61 -48.58
CA PRO A 37 -47.27 -0.75 -47.29
C PRO A 37 -47.04 0.68 -46.76
N PRO A 38 -47.43 0.98 -45.51
CA PRO A 38 -47.22 2.32 -44.98
C PRO A 38 -45.72 2.59 -45.02
N SER A 39 -45.34 3.61 -45.80
CA SER A 39 -44.02 4.22 -45.77
C SER A 39 -43.76 4.68 -44.35
N ARG A 40 -43.15 3.81 -43.55
CA ARG A 40 -42.70 4.14 -42.20
C ARG A 40 -41.49 5.03 -42.36
N LYS A 41 -41.73 6.33 -42.55
CA LYS A 41 -40.72 7.38 -42.39
C LYS A 41 -40.16 7.23 -40.97
N ALA A 42 -39.07 6.49 -40.82
CA ALA A 42 -38.34 6.42 -39.57
C ALA A 42 -37.88 7.85 -39.27
N THR A 43 -38.55 8.49 -38.31
CA THR A 43 -38.42 9.92 -38.01
C THR A 43 -36.96 10.26 -37.70
N PRO A 44 -36.24 10.98 -38.58
CA PRO A 44 -34.83 11.36 -38.34
C PRO A 44 -34.67 12.25 -37.09
N ASP A 45 -35.77 12.83 -36.64
CA ASP A 45 -35.85 13.77 -35.54
C ASP A 45 -35.50 13.16 -34.18
N ARG A 46 -35.89 11.90 -33.91
CA ARG A 46 -35.58 11.24 -32.63
C ARG A 46 -34.09 10.94 -32.48
N LYS A 47 -33.41 10.55 -33.57
CA LYS A 47 -31.95 10.32 -33.56
C LYS A 47 -31.19 11.65 -33.45
N ARG A 48 -31.67 12.71 -34.09
CA ARG A 48 -31.08 14.06 -34.02
C ARG A 48 -31.23 14.67 -32.62
N ALA A 49 -32.40 14.55 -32.00
CA ALA A 49 -32.69 15.00 -30.63
C ALA A 49 -31.83 14.26 -29.57
N ARG A 50 -31.64 12.94 -29.72
CA ARG A 50 -30.78 12.16 -28.82
C ARG A 50 -29.30 12.57 -28.93
N ARG A 51 -28.81 12.84 -30.14
CA ARG A 51 -27.45 13.37 -30.37
C ARG A 51 -27.27 14.77 -29.79
N THR A 52 -28.27 15.65 -29.88
CA THR A 52 -28.20 16.99 -29.27
C THR A 52 -28.17 16.94 -27.75
N ARG A 53 -28.99 16.08 -27.12
CA ARG A 53 -28.96 15.87 -25.66
C ARG A 53 -27.63 15.30 -25.17
N TYR A 54 -27.05 14.33 -25.90
CA TYR A 54 -25.73 13.78 -25.59
C TYR A 54 -24.63 14.85 -25.66
N ASN A 55 -24.62 15.67 -26.72
CA ASN A 55 -23.65 16.76 -26.86
C ASN A 55 -23.81 17.84 -25.78
N ALA A 56 -25.05 18.12 -25.35
CA ALA A 56 -25.31 19.02 -24.23
C ALA A 56 -24.79 18.44 -22.91
N ALA A 57 -25.05 17.16 -22.63
CA ALA A 57 -24.56 16.47 -21.45
C ALA A 57 -23.03 16.44 -21.39
N LEU A 58 -22.35 16.15 -22.51
CA LEU A 58 -20.89 16.20 -22.60
C LEU A 58 -20.33 17.60 -22.33
N LYS A 59 -21.00 18.66 -22.81
CA LYS A 59 -20.60 20.04 -22.52
C LYS A 59 -20.71 20.37 -21.03
N VAL A 60 -21.79 19.93 -20.38
CA VAL A 60 -21.96 20.08 -18.94
C VAL A 60 -20.87 19.33 -18.21
N PHE A 61 -20.67 18.03 -18.50
CA PHE A 61 -19.63 17.22 -17.87
C PHE A 61 -18.23 17.85 -18.01
N ARG A 62 -17.89 18.34 -19.19
CA ARG A 62 -16.60 19.02 -19.43
C ARG A 62 -16.45 20.30 -18.59
N ARG A 63 -17.51 21.12 -18.50
CA ARG A 63 -17.50 22.35 -17.70
C ARG A 63 -17.43 22.04 -16.21
N THR A 64 -18.24 21.09 -15.75
CA THR A 64 -18.25 20.58 -14.39
C THR A 64 -16.88 20.06 -13.99
N HIS A 65 -16.28 19.17 -14.80
CA HIS A 65 -14.94 18.64 -14.57
C HIS A 65 -13.87 19.75 -14.50
N LEU A 66 -13.93 20.74 -15.41
CA LEU A 66 -13.02 21.87 -15.40
C LEU A 66 -13.11 22.68 -14.09
N TYR A 67 -14.32 23.07 -13.68
CA TYR A 67 -14.50 23.92 -12.50
C TYR A 67 -14.24 23.17 -11.19
N PHE A 68 -14.76 21.94 -11.03
CA PHE A 68 -14.46 21.12 -9.87
C PHE A 68 -12.98 20.77 -9.79
N GLY A 69 -12.35 20.48 -10.93
CA GLY A 69 -10.91 20.28 -11.02
C GLY A 69 -10.14 21.47 -10.46
N LEU A 70 -10.46 22.69 -10.91
CA LEU A 70 -9.80 23.91 -10.43
C LEU A 70 -10.00 24.20 -8.95
N ILE A 71 -11.21 23.99 -8.42
CA ILE A 71 -11.49 24.16 -6.98
C ILE A 71 -10.68 23.14 -6.16
N LEU A 72 -10.53 21.92 -6.66
CA LEU A 72 -9.84 20.83 -5.96
C LEU A 72 -8.31 20.87 -6.10
N VAL A 73 -7.74 21.68 -7.01
CA VAL A 73 -6.29 21.80 -7.22
C VAL A 73 -5.50 21.90 -5.91
N PRO A 74 -5.76 22.85 -4.98
CA PRO A 74 -4.97 22.97 -3.76
C PRO A 74 -5.07 21.73 -2.87
N PHE A 75 -6.24 21.09 -2.81
CA PHE A 75 -6.45 19.87 -2.02
C PHE A 75 -5.73 18.67 -2.62
N VAL A 76 -5.82 18.47 -3.94
CA VAL A 76 -5.14 17.36 -4.64
C VAL A 76 -3.63 17.53 -4.59
N LEU A 77 -3.12 18.76 -4.75
CA LEU A 77 -1.70 19.05 -4.58
C LEU A 77 -1.23 18.77 -3.15
N LEU A 78 -1.98 19.22 -2.15
CA LEU A 78 -1.69 18.94 -0.74
C LEU A 78 -1.70 17.43 -0.48
N TYR A 79 -2.69 16.70 -1.00
CA TYR A 79 -2.78 15.25 -0.82
C TYR A 79 -1.62 14.52 -1.48
N GLY A 80 -1.31 14.84 -2.75
CA GLY A 80 -0.17 14.26 -3.47
C GLY A 80 1.17 14.55 -2.78
N MET A 81 1.39 15.81 -2.36
CA MET A 81 2.59 16.18 -1.62
C MET A 81 2.67 15.45 -0.28
N SER A 82 1.57 15.41 0.47
CA SER A 82 1.52 14.71 1.76
C SER A 82 1.80 13.21 1.58
N ALA A 83 1.30 12.56 0.53
CA ALA A 83 1.54 11.15 0.27
C ALA A 83 3.03 10.85 0.06
N ILE A 84 3.77 11.73 -0.63
CA ILE A 84 5.23 11.64 -0.75
C ILE A 84 5.87 11.79 0.63
N LEU A 85 5.50 12.80 1.41
CA LEU A 85 6.03 13.02 2.76
C LEU A 85 5.72 11.85 3.72
N PHE A 86 4.53 11.26 3.61
CA PHE A 86 4.13 10.11 4.39
C PHE A 86 4.93 8.86 4.02
N ASN A 87 5.20 8.64 2.72
CA ASN A 87 5.94 7.47 2.25
C ASN A 87 7.46 7.62 2.42
N HIS A 88 7.96 8.86 2.39
CA HIS A 88 9.35 9.25 2.63
C HIS A 88 9.44 10.10 3.91
N PRO A 89 9.29 9.49 5.09
CA PRO A 89 9.27 10.21 6.36
C PRO A 89 10.62 10.83 6.72
N THR A 90 11.65 10.76 5.88
CA THR A 90 12.91 11.48 6.05
C THR A 90 12.97 12.75 5.19
N TRP A 91 12.05 12.92 4.24
CA TRP A 91 12.00 14.07 3.35
C TRP A 91 11.11 15.15 3.98
N PHE A 92 11.70 16.31 4.29
CA PHE A 92 11.03 17.52 4.81
C PHE A 92 10.46 17.47 6.25
N ASN A 93 10.98 16.62 7.15
CA ASN A 93 10.58 16.69 8.56
C ASN A 93 11.02 17.99 9.25
N ALA A 94 10.03 18.75 9.74
CA ALA A 94 10.17 19.52 10.97
C ALA A 94 9.91 18.57 12.16
N THR A 95 10.95 18.32 12.96
CA THR A 95 10.96 17.47 14.18
C THR A 95 11.07 15.96 13.95
N SER A 96 11.98 15.55 13.09
CA SER A 96 12.94 14.53 13.55
C SER A 96 14.21 15.30 13.84
N THR A 97 14.56 15.50 15.12
CA THR A 97 15.88 16.03 15.45
C THR A 97 16.87 14.92 15.17
N ILE A 98 17.31 14.84 13.90
CA ILE A 98 18.51 14.11 13.53
C ILE A 98 19.64 14.92 14.14
N VAL A 99 19.95 14.60 15.38
CA VAL A 99 21.20 15.05 15.99
C VAL A 99 22.25 14.14 15.37
N ASP A 100 23.08 14.73 14.52
CA ASP A 100 24.40 14.15 14.26
C ASP A 100 25.13 14.20 15.60
N ASN A 101 25.33 13.05 16.22
CA ASN A 101 26.14 12.99 17.43
C ASN A 101 27.58 13.28 17.04
N ASP A 102 28.31 13.95 17.93
CA ASP A 102 29.74 14.15 17.79
C ASP A 102 30.40 12.76 17.62
N PRO A 103 31.03 12.47 16.47
CA PRO A 103 31.68 11.17 16.25
C PRO A 103 32.76 10.89 17.31
N ASP A 104 33.28 11.91 17.99
CA ASP A 104 34.25 11.74 19.07
C ASP A 104 33.67 11.06 20.31
N LEU A 105 32.36 11.20 20.57
CA LEU A 105 31.67 10.52 21.69
C LEU A 105 31.63 9.00 21.52
N LEU A 106 31.63 8.52 20.27
CA LEU A 106 31.59 7.09 19.94
C LEU A 106 32.98 6.55 19.59
N LYS A 107 33.91 7.38 19.09
CA LYS A 107 35.32 6.99 18.87
C LYS A 107 36.02 6.49 20.14
N ALA A 108 35.59 6.95 21.32
CA ALA A 108 36.09 6.46 22.61
C ALA A 108 35.84 4.95 22.83
N HIS A 109 34.89 4.34 22.10
CA HIS A 109 34.59 2.91 22.19
C HIS A 109 35.50 2.02 21.33
N GLY A 110 36.39 2.61 20.53
CA GLY A 110 37.15 1.87 19.50
C GLY A 110 36.24 1.52 18.33
N GLY A 111 36.65 1.88 17.11
CA GLY A 111 35.89 1.52 15.90
C GLY A 111 35.76 0.00 15.74
N PHE A 112 34.74 -0.44 15.01
CA PHE A 112 34.65 -1.83 14.61
C PHE A 112 35.57 -2.03 13.40
N ALA A 113 36.62 -2.84 13.55
CA ALA A 113 37.50 -3.20 12.43
C ALA A 113 36.96 -4.47 11.76
N PRO A 114 36.43 -4.40 10.52
CA PRO A 114 35.82 -5.56 9.86
C PRO A 114 36.77 -6.75 9.76
N LEU A 115 38.06 -6.48 9.56
CA LEU A 115 39.10 -7.50 9.44
C LEU A 115 39.36 -8.22 10.76
N VAL A 116 39.34 -7.50 11.89
CA VAL A 116 39.57 -8.10 13.21
C VAL A 116 38.42 -9.04 13.57
N ILE A 117 37.18 -8.59 13.36
CA ILE A 117 35.99 -9.42 13.60
C ILE A 117 35.95 -10.61 12.61
N ALA A 118 36.36 -10.41 11.36
CA ALA A 118 36.43 -11.50 10.40
C ALA A 118 37.48 -12.56 10.78
N GLU A 119 38.63 -12.15 11.32
CA GLU A 119 39.65 -13.07 11.84
C GLU A 119 39.20 -13.78 13.12
N GLU A 120 38.50 -13.09 14.01
CA GLU A 120 37.88 -13.69 15.21
C GLU A 120 36.83 -14.74 14.82
N VAL A 121 35.95 -14.42 13.88
CA VAL A 121 34.95 -15.36 13.33
C VAL A 121 35.63 -16.52 12.62
N ARG A 122 36.69 -16.28 11.84
CA ARG A 122 37.48 -17.33 11.16
C ARG A 122 38.10 -18.28 12.19
N ALA A 123 38.72 -17.74 13.24
CA ALA A 123 39.35 -18.52 14.30
C ALA A 123 38.32 -19.38 15.06
N SER A 124 37.18 -18.80 15.42
CA SER A 124 36.07 -19.52 16.06
C SER A 124 35.52 -20.67 15.18
N ILE A 125 35.36 -20.43 13.87
CA ILE A 125 34.92 -21.48 12.93
C ILE A 125 35.99 -22.58 12.77
N GLU A 126 37.26 -22.21 12.72
CA GLU A 126 38.38 -23.17 12.65
C GLU A 126 38.45 -24.07 13.89
N GLU A 127 38.21 -23.50 15.07
CA GLU A 127 38.13 -24.22 16.35
C GLU A 127 36.93 -25.17 16.40
N GLU A 128 35.74 -24.72 15.98
CA GLU A 128 34.52 -25.54 16.04
C GLU A 128 34.49 -26.68 15.00
N ILE A 129 35.08 -26.47 13.82
CA ILE A 129 35.10 -27.47 12.73
C ILE A 129 36.36 -28.35 12.79
N GLY A 130 37.40 -27.93 13.53
CA GLY A 130 38.67 -28.66 13.67
C GLY A 130 39.42 -28.81 12.34
N SER A 131 39.20 -27.89 11.40
CA SER A 131 39.81 -27.89 10.06
C SER A 131 40.26 -26.47 9.70
N PRO A 132 41.38 -26.29 8.98
CA PRO A 132 41.91 -24.96 8.70
C PRO A 132 40.98 -24.15 7.80
N VAL A 133 40.61 -22.96 8.25
CA VAL A 133 39.75 -22.00 7.54
C VAL A 133 40.58 -20.80 7.11
N GLU A 134 40.60 -20.51 5.80
CA GLU A 134 41.35 -19.37 5.24
C GLU A 134 40.40 -18.21 4.90
N LEU A 135 40.76 -16.99 5.31
CA LEU A 135 40.05 -15.78 4.91
C LEU A 135 40.50 -15.34 3.50
N LEU A 136 39.57 -15.30 2.55
CA LEU A 136 39.89 -14.80 1.21
C LEU A 136 39.93 -13.27 1.20
N PRO A 137 40.92 -12.64 0.53
CA PRO A 137 41.10 -11.19 0.55
C PRO A 137 40.12 -10.41 -0.34
N ASP A 138 39.40 -11.07 -1.25
CA ASP A 138 38.45 -10.44 -2.17
C ASP A 138 37.12 -11.23 -2.22
N PRO A 139 35.97 -10.63 -1.88
CA PRO A 139 35.82 -9.27 -1.36
C PRO A 139 36.36 -9.13 0.05
N ALA A 140 37.01 -7.99 0.33
CA ALA A 140 37.47 -7.67 1.68
C ALA A 140 36.29 -7.66 2.67
N PRO A 141 36.50 -8.10 3.93
CA PRO A 141 35.46 -8.05 4.95
C PRO A 141 34.96 -6.63 5.15
N ALA A 142 33.65 -6.46 5.10
CA ALA A 142 32.99 -5.18 5.27
C ALA A 142 31.65 -5.38 5.97
N PHE A 143 31.25 -4.40 6.80
CA PHE A 143 29.94 -4.45 7.41
C PHE A 143 28.85 -4.11 6.40
N ARG A 144 27.75 -4.86 6.40
CA ARG A 144 26.56 -4.53 5.63
C ARG A 144 25.45 -4.07 6.56
N GLY A 145 25.14 -2.77 6.52
CA GLY A 145 24.06 -2.17 7.31
C GLY A 145 24.54 -1.26 8.44
N SER A 146 23.66 -1.02 9.40
CA SER A 146 23.87 -0.12 10.53
C SER A 146 23.31 -0.75 11.80
N PHE A 147 23.92 -0.48 12.95
CA PHE A 147 23.30 -0.81 14.23
C PHE A 147 22.07 0.06 14.45
N LEU A 148 20.96 -0.53 14.88
CA LEU A 148 19.76 0.18 15.31
C LEU A 148 19.51 -0.12 16.78
N ILE A 149 19.61 0.90 17.64
CA ILE A 149 19.40 0.79 19.08
C ILE A 149 18.15 1.61 19.42
N GLU A 150 17.13 0.98 20.00
CA GLU A 150 15.86 1.62 20.34
C GLU A 150 15.68 1.73 21.86
N PHE A 151 15.32 2.92 22.32
CA PHE A 151 14.93 3.21 23.69
C PHE A 151 13.49 3.68 23.71
N ARG A 152 12.65 3.04 24.52
CA ARG A 152 11.25 3.44 24.72
C ARG A 152 11.11 4.10 26.08
N GLY A 153 10.72 5.37 26.09
CA GLY A 153 10.30 6.10 27.28
C GLY A 153 8.79 6.22 27.35
N ASP A 154 8.31 6.85 28.42
CA ASP A 154 6.88 6.98 28.71
C ASP A 154 6.15 7.89 27.72
N THR A 155 6.84 8.91 27.21
CA THR A 155 6.29 9.94 26.30
C THR A 155 6.90 9.90 24.91
N GLU A 156 8.04 9.24 24.73
CA GLU A 156 8.79 9.23 23.48
C GLU A 156 9.61 7.95 23.26
N ARG A 157 9.85 7.65 22.00
CA ARG A 157 10.73 6.59 21.51
C ARG A 157 11.95 7.21 20.85
N ARG A 158 13.15 6.82 21.28
CA ARG A 158 14.45 7.26 20.75
C ARG A 158 15.14 6.12 20.00
N ARG A 159 15.64 6.36 18.80
CA ARG A 159 16.33 5.37 17.96
C ARG A 159 17.69 5.90 17.50
N TYR A 160 18.75 5.19 17.82
CA TYR A 160 20.10 5.49 17.34
C TYR A 160 20.42 4.56 16.18
N ARG A 161 20.79 5.14 15.03
CA ARG A 161 21.35 4.39 13.91
C ARG A 161 22.84 4.69 13.82
N VAL A 162 23.69 3.70 14.04
CA VAL A 162 25.16 3.85 14.07
C VAL A 162 25.79 3.11 12.89
N GLN A 163 26.61 3.80 12.11
CA GLN A 163 27.43 3.19 11.08
C GLN A 163 28.65 2.52 11.73
N PRO A 164 28.89 1.22 11.48
CA PRO A 164 29.95 0.48 12.17
C PRO A 164 31.37 0.94 11.79
N GLU A 165 31.58 1.39 10.54
CA GLU A 165 32.91 1.81 10.05
C GLU A 165 33.29 3.23 10.47
N THR A 166 32.35 4.15 10.43
CA THR A 166 32.60 5.58 10.70
C THR A 166 32.20 5.99 12.12
N LEU A 167 31.46 5.13 12.82
CA LEU A 167 30.76 5.43 14.08
C LEU A 167 29.83 6.64 14.00
N ALA A 168 29.55 7.14 12.78
CA ALA A 168 28.58 8.20 12.56
C ALA A 168 27.22 7.68 13.03
N SER A 169 26.56 8.44 13.91
CA SER A 169 25.27 8.05 14.44
C SER A 169 24.23 9.14 14.26
N THR A 170 23.03 8.68 13.93
CA THR A 170 21.85 9.54 13.77
C THR A 170 20.82 9.16 14.82
N LEU A 171 20.36 10.14 15.60
CA LEU A 171 19.29 9.97 16.59
C LEU A 171 17.93 10.33 15.96
N GLN A 172 16.92 9.49 16.16
CA GLN A 172 15.52 9.76 15.80
C GLN A 172 14.65 9.70 17.06
N VAL A 173 13.95 10.79 17.38
CA VAL A 173 13.00 10.88 18.51
C VAL A 173 11.57 10.88 17.96
N THR A 174 10.66 10.09 18.55
CA THR A 174 9.26 9.95 18.13
C THR A 174 8.33 9.98 19.35
N PRO A 175 7.39 10.93 19.46
CA PRO A 175 6.41 10.96 20.55
C PRO A 175 5.48 9.73 20.53
N LEU A 176 5.14 9.19 21.70
CA LEU A 176 4.18 8.09 21.87
C LEU A 176 2.85 8.66 22.40
N ALA A 177 1.72 8.28 21.77
CA ALA A 177 0.39 8.66 22.23
C ALA A 177 0.00 7.80 23.44
N THR A 178 -0.42 8.45 24.53
CA THR A 178 -0.88 7.84 25.77
C THR A 178 -2.20 7.10 25.49
N GLY A 179 -2.26 5.78 25.72
CA GLY A 179 -3.42 4.94 25.45
C GLY A 179 -4.00 4.33 26.73
N GLU A 180 -5.33 4.43 26.86
CA GLU A 180 -6.18 3.94 27.96
C GLU A 180 -6.06 2.43 28.21
N GLU A 181 -6.04 2.01 29.48
CA GLU A 181 -5.92 0.62 29.93
C GLU A 181 -7.28 -0.12 29.85
N GLU A 182 -7.38 -1.17 29.03
CA GLU A 182 -8.46 -2.17 29.13
C GLU A 182 -8.19 -3.14 30.30
N GLU A 183 -9.24 -3.55 31.02
CA GLU A 183 -9.19 -4.53 32.12
C GLU A 183 -8.68 -5.90 31.60
N ARG A 184 -7.41 -6.20 31.87
CA ARG A 184 -6.75 -7.46 31.48
C ARG A 184 -7.20 -8.62 32.38
N ARG A 185 -7.46 -9.79 31.78
CA ARG A 185 -7.88 -10.98 32.53
C ARG A 185 -6.71 -11.88 32.91
N PHE A 186 -5.63 -11.87 32.14
CA PHE A 186 -4.38 -12.54 32.45
C PHE A 186 -3.34 -11.53 32.99
N PRO A 187 -2.41 -11.97 33.85
CA PRO A 187 -1.30 -11.14 34.30
C PRO A 187 -0.41 -10.73 33.12
N GLU A 188 0.13 -9.51 33.16
CA GLU A 188 0.99 -8.96 32.10
C GLU A 188 2.26 -9.80 31.87
N LYS A 189 2.74 -10.45 32.93
CA LYS A 189 3.94 -11.27 32.92
C LYS A 189 3.77 -12.48 33.82
N VAL A 190 4.26 -13.64 33.35
CA VAL A 190 4.32 -14.87 34.14
C VAL A 190 5.72 -15.45 34.04
N SER A 191 6.35 -15.68 35.18
CA SER A 191 7.61 -16.42 35.25
C SER A 191 7.32 -17.92 35.15
N VAL A 192 7.88 -18.60 34.15
CA VAL A 192 7.81 -20.06 34.01
C VAL A 192 9.20 -20.68 34.09
N SER A 193 9.27 -21.94 34.53
CA SER A 193 10.53 -22.71 34.64
C SER A 193 11.29 -22.84 33.31
N THR A 194 10.63 -22.59 32.19
CA THR A 194 11.26 -22.53 30.86
C THR A 194 12.26 -21.38 30.74
N GLU A 195 12.15 -20.32 31.54
CA GLU A 195 13.15 -19.23 31.60
C GLU A 195 14.54 -19.79 31.98
N GLU A 196 14.59 -20.76 32.89
CA GLU A 196 15.82 -21.45 33.28
C GLU A 196 16.34 -22.36 32.16
N SER A 197 15.45 -22.95 31.37
CA SER A 197 15.84 -23.77 30.21
C SER A 197 16.34 -22.93 29.04
N VAL A 198 15.75 -21.75 28.80
CA VAL A 198 16.21 -20.77 27.81
C VAL A 198 17.54 -20.17 28.23
N THR A 199 17.72 -19.91 29.53
CA THR A 199 19.00 -19.49 30.11
C THR A 199 20.04 -20.59 29.98
N ASN A 200 19.74 -21.85 30.33
CA ASN A 200 20.68 -22.97 30.17
C ASN A 200 21.05 -23.22 28.71
N LEU A 201 20.09 -23.10 27.79
CA LEU A 201 20.36 -23.19 26.35
C LEU A 201 21.26 -22.05 25.89
N ARG A 202 20.97 -20.82 26.35
CA ARG A 202 21.80 -19.65 26.11
C ARG A 202 23.21 -19.88 26.63
N ASP A 203 23.38 -20.26 27.89
CA ASP A 203 24.68 -20.52 28.52
C ASP A 203 25.45 -21.63 27.77
N ARG A 204 24.77 -22.68 27.31
CA ARG A 204 25.39 -23.72 26.47
C ARG A 204 25.78 -23.20 25.08
N LEU A 205 24.98 -22.30 24.50
CA LEU A 205 25.29 -21.66 23.23
C LEU A 205 26.38 -20.61 23.39
N GLU A 206 26.51 -19.95 24.54
CA GLU A 206 27.65 -19.08 24.91
C GLU A 206 28.92 -19.92 25.04
N VAL A 207 28.82 -21.14 25.60
CA VAL A 207 29.94 -22.10 25.65
C VAL A 207 30.31 -22.62 24.27
N ILE A 208 29.33 -22.88 23.39
CA ILE A 208 29.59 -23.36 22.01
C ILE A 208 30.11 -22.21 21.13
N ALA A 209 29.56 -21.00 21.28
CA ALA A 209 29.96 -19.82 20.53
C ALA A 209 31.19 -19.10 21.14
N GLU A 210 31.69 -19.60 22.28
CA GLU A 210 32.78 -19.04 23.08
C GLU A 210 32.65 -17.53 23.35
N ASP A 211 31.41 -17.07 23.53
CA ASP A 211 31.05 -15.67 23.66
C ASP A 211 29.97 -15.48 24.74
N ASP A 212 30.36 -14.86 25.87
CA ASP A 212 29.49 -14.56 27.02
C ASP A 212 28.52 -13.38 26.75
N SER A 213 28.63 -12.73 25.57
CA SER A 213 27.86 -11.53 25.24
C SER A 213 26.51 -11.81 24.58
N SER A 214 26.01 -13.05 24.69
CA SER A 214 24.80 -13.40 23.97
C SER A 214 23.60 -12.58 24.45
N SER A 215 22.77 -12.14 23.52
CA SER A 215 21.51 -11.49 23.83
C SER A 215 20.43 -12.19 23.04
N LEU A 216 19.38 -12.64 23.73
CA LEU A 216 18.24 -13.26 23.07
C LEU A 216 17.49 -12.18 22.29
N ARG A 217 17.88 -11.98 21.02
CA ARG A 217 17.31 -10.96 20.11
C ARG A 217 15.93 -11.36 19.62
N SER A 218 15.69 -12.66 19.50
CA SER A 218 14.45 -13.25 19.05
C SER A 218 14.24 -14.56 19.81
N ALA A 219 13.05 -14.75 20.36
CA ALA A 219 12.58 -16.05 20.84
C ALA A 219 11.33 -16.41 20.03
N PRO A 220 11.04 -17.70 19.83
CA PRO A 220 9.72 -18.09 19.31
C PRO A 220 8.65 -17.69 20.32
N ASP A 221 7.47 -17.30 19.85
CA ASP A 221 6.31 -17.13 20.72
C ASP A 221 5.63 -18.49 20.91
N LEU A 222 5.25 -18.80 22.15
CA LEU A 222 4.45 -19.99 22.45
C LEU A 222 2.97 -19.63 22.34
N SER A 223 2.34 -20.02 21.24
CA SER A 223 0.88 -19.91 21.09
C SER A 223 0.19 -21.18 21.63
N MET A 224 -0.70 -21.03 22.59
CA MET A 224 -1.46 -22.13 23.16
C MET A 224 -2.94 -21.82 23.28
N ARG A 225 -3.79 -22.85 23.18
CA ARG A 225 -5.22 -22.72 23.44
C ARG A 225 -5.52 -23.15 24.87
N MET A 226 -6.15 -22.28 25.65
CA MET A 226 -6.50 -22.50 27.04
C MET A 226 -8.00 -22.32 27.22
N ARG A 227 -8.64 -23.16 28.03
CA ARG A 227 -10.05 -22.99 28.39
C ARG A 227 -10.13 -22.45 29.81
N VAL A 228 -10.72 -21.27 29.99
CA VAL A 228 -10.90 -20.62 31.30
C VAL A 228 -12.37 -20.22 31.42
N ASP A 229 -13.02 -20.62 32.51
CA ASP A 229 -14.45 -20.35 32.78
C ASP A 229 -15.43 -20.78 31.65
N GLY A 230 -15.08 -21.83 30.90
CA GLY A 230 -15.87 -22.35 29.78
C GLY A 230 -15.65 -21.64 28.44
N GLU A 231 -14.78 -20.63 28.38
CA GLU A 231 -14.39 -19.93 27.16
C GLU A 231 -13.02 -20.41 26.66
N ASP A 232 -12.88 -20.58 25.34
CA ASP A 232 -11.60 -20.94 24.72
C ASP A 232 -10.81 -19.66 24.39
N TRP A 233 -9.56 -19.60 24.84
CA TRP A 233 -8.61 -18.50 24.65
C TRP A 233 -7.38 -18.99 23.90
N LEU A 234 -6.87 -18.19 22.97
CA LEU A 234 -5.53 -18.31 22.40
C LEU A 234 -4.61 -17.35 23.17
N VAL A 235 -3.67 -17.91 23.92
CA VAL A 235 -2.69 -17.18 24.70
C VAL A 235 -1.34 -17.27 23.99
N GLU A 236 -0.74 -16.12 23.70
CA GLU A 236 0.61 -15.98 23.13
C GLU A 236 1.55 -15.59 24.28
N TYR A 237 2.50 -16.46 24.61
CA TYR A 237 3.54 -16.22 25.61
C TYR A 237 4.86 -15.93 24.91
N ASP A 238 5.39 -14.73 25.11
CA ASP A 238 6.71 -14.32 24.59
C ASP A 238 7.79 -14.96 25.47
N LEU A 239 8.45 -15.99 24.93
CA LEU A 239 9.52 -16.72 25.60
C LEU A 239 10.76 -15.87 25.90
N ARG A 240 10.87 -14.66 25.34
CA ARG A 240 12.00 -13.75 25.55
C ARG A 240 11.88 -12.95 26.83
N ASN A 241 10.69 -12.44 27.15
CA ASN A 241 10.47 -11.46 28.22
C ASN A 241 9.38 -11.87 29.22
N GLY A 242 8.68 -12.96 28.94
CA GLY A 242 7.60 -13.52 29.75
C GLY A 242 6.26 -12.82 29.60
N GLN A 243 6.09 -11.96 28.59
CA GLN A 243 4.84 -11.25 28.34
C GLN A 243 3.75 -12.20 27.85
N ILE A 244 2.53 -11.95 28.32
CA ILE A 244 1.34 -12.67 27.89
C ILE A 244 0.43 -11.75 27.06
N SER A 245 0.08 -12.22 25.88
CA SER A 245 -0.98 -11.68 25.04
C SER A 245 -2.16 -12.66 25.04
N GLU A 246 -3.33 -12.22 25.52
CA GLU A 246 -4.56 -13.01 25.52
C GLU A 246 -5.47 -12.69 24.31
N ARG A 247 -6.22 -13.69 23.83
CA ARG A 247 -7.25 -13.54 22.79
C ARG A 247 -8.28 -14.66 22.89
N ARG A 248 -9.53 -14.48 22.47
CA ARG A 248 -10.48 -15.61 22.39
C ARG A 248 -10.20 -16.48 21.16
N SER A 249 -10.30 -17.80 21.31
CA SER A 249 -10.04 -18.79 20.25
C SER A 249 -11.16 -18.74 19.21
N GLY A 250 -10.81 -18.37 17.98
CA GLY A 250 -11.78 -18.14 16.88
C GLY A 250 -11.96 -16.67 16.53
N GLU A 251 -11.44 -15.78 17.36
CA GLU A 251 -11.31 -14.36 17.05
C GLU A 251 -10.12 -14.17 16.11
N ALA A 252 -10.37 -13.62 14.93
CA ALA A 252 -9.28 -13.23 14.04
C ALA A 252 -8.38 -12.24 14.80
N ARG A 253 -7.06 -12.20 14.49
CA ARG A 253 -6.06 -11.31 15.16
C ARG A 253 -6.58 -9.88 15.30
N MET A 254 -7.45 -9.49 14.36
CA MET A 254 -8.55 -8.53 14.49
C MET A 254 -9.73 -9.07 13.67
N ASP A 255 -10.99 -8.74 14.01
CA ASP A 255 -12.13 -8.99 13.13
C ASP A 255 -11.83 -8.53 11.69
N PHE A 256 -11.97 -9.44 10.72
CA PHE A 256 -11.78 -9.08 9.31
C PHE A 256 -12.88 -8.12 8.89
N SER A 257 -12.57 -6.84 8.99
CA SER A 257 -13.39 -5.76 8.48
C SER A 257 -12.68 -5.21 7.25
N LEU A 258 -13.36 -5.27 6.10
CA LEU A 258 -12.85 -4.70 4.85
C LEU A 258 -12.44 -3.24 5.03
N ARG A 259 -13.21 -2.49 5.83
CA ARG A 259 -12.88 -1.13 6.24
C ARG A 259 -11.50 -1.05 6.91
N SER A 260 -11.24 -1.87 7.93
CA SER A 260 -9.97 -1.83 8.67
C SER A 260 -8.81 -2.34 7.83
N PHE A 261 -9.04 -3.32 6.97
CA PHE A 261 -8.04 -3.77 6.01
C PHE A 261 -7.67 -2.65 5.02
N LEU A 262 -8.66 -2.03 4.37
CA LEU A 262 -8.43 -0.93 3.43
C LEU A 262 -7.78 0.28 4.11
N MET A 263 -8.19 0.61 5.34
CA MET A 263 -7.56 1.68 6.12
C MET A 263 -6.10 1.36 6.44
N ARG A 264 -5.79 0.14 6.89
CA ARG A 264 -4.41 -0.29 7.15
C ARG A 264 -3.57 -0.33 5.89
N LEU A 265 -4.12 -0.81 4.78
CA LEU A 265 -3.46 -0.81 3.48
C LEU A 265 -3.14 0.64 3.06
N HIS A 266 -4.12 1.54 3.18
CA HIS A 266 -3.97 2.96 2.83
C HIS A 266 -2.94 3.70 3.70
N VAL A 267 -2.86 3.36 5.00
CA VAL A 267 -1.94 4.01 5.95
C VAL A 267 -0.56 3.32 5.97
N SER A 268 -0.44 2.11 5.41
CA SER A 268 0.86 1.42 5.31
C SER A 268 1.82 2.20 4.41
N ARG A 269 2.99 2.54 4.96
CA ARG A 269 3.96 3.49 4.41
C ARG A 269 5.40 3.03 4.60
N GLY A 270 6.30 3.52 3.75
CA GLY A 270 7.74 3.36 3.89
C GLY A 270 8.29 2.11 3.19
N TYR A 271 9.58 2.18 2.87
CA TYR A 271 10.31 1.13 2.17
C TYR A 271 11.00 0.18 3.17
N PRO A 272 10.71 -1.14 3.12
CA PRO A 272 11.45 -2.12 3.92
C PRO A 272 12.89 -2.28 3.42
N ALA A 273 13.80 -2.73 4.30
CA ALA A 273 15.20 -2.96 3.96
C ALA A 273 15.40 -4.10 2.94
N GLU A 274 14.48 -5.07 2.93
CA GLU A 274 14.47 -6.19 2.01
C GLU A 274 13.35 -6.04 0.97
N ALA A 275 13.66 -6.37 -0.29
CA ALA A 275 12.70 -6.31 -1.39
C ALA A 275 11.55 -7.31 -1.15
N SER A 276 10.36 -6.78 -0.86
CA SER A 276 9.16 -7.57 -0.55
C SER A 276 7.92 -6.94 -1.20
N VAL A 277 6.75 -7.58 -1.05
CA VAL A 277 5.46 -7.05 -1.54
C VAL A 277 5.19 -5.64 -1.01
N ARG A 278 5.69 -5.30 0.19
CA ARG A 278 5.59 -3.97 0.77
C ARG A 278 6.41 -2.92 0.02
N THR A 279 7.52 -3.29 -0.61
CA THR A 279 8.29 -2.41 -1.51
C THR A 279 7.46 -2.04 -2.74
N ILE A 280 6.78 -3.02 -3.34
CA ILE A 280 5.89 -2.80 -4.50
C ILE A 280 4.77 -1.82 -4.12
N TRP A 281 4.18 -1.99 -2.94
CA TRP A 281 3.17 -1.07 -2.43
C TRP A 281 3.71 0.36 -2.27
N GLY A 282 4.90 0.53 -1.68
CA GLY A 282 5.56 1.82 -1.55
C GLY A 282 5.75 2.53 -2.90
N VAL A 283 6.17 1.78 -3.94
CA VAL A 283 6.31 2.33 -5.30
C VAL A 283 4.95 2.76 -5.87
N ILE A 284 3.89 1.97 -5.66
CA ILE A 284 2.54 2.33 -6.11
C ILE A 284 2.08 3.63 -5.46
N VAL A 285 2.36 3.82 -4.17
CA VAL A 285 2.03 5.06 -3.45
C VAL A 285 2.77 6.25 -4.06
N ASP A 286 4.07 6.14 -4.33
CA ASP A 286 4.88 7.21 -4.93
C ASP A 286 4.39 7.58 -6.34
N VAL A 287 4.12 6.57 -7.19
CA VAL A 287 3.60 6.79 -8.54
C VAL A 287 2.24 7.47 -8.47
N THR A 288 1.36 7.04 -7.57
CA THR A 288 0.04 7.64 -7.39
C THR A 288 0.16 9.11 -6.95
N ALA A 289 1.05 9.40 -6.01
CA ALA A 289 1.31 10.74 -5.52
C ALA A 289 1.85 11.66 -6.65
N ALA A 290 2.82 11.19 -7.43
CA ALA A 290 3.36 11.91 -8.58
C ALA A 290 2.27 12.18 -9.63
N LEU A 291 1.39 11.22 -9.90
CA LEU A 291 0.26 11.39 -10.82
C LEU A 291 -0.76 12.41 -10.31
N MET A 292 -1.05 12.47 -9.01
CA MET A 292 -1.95 13.48 -8.44
C MET A 292 -1.37 14.90 -8.60
N ILE A 293 -0.07 15.08 -8.36
CA ILE A 293 0.61 16.36 -8.55
C ILE A 293 0.58 16.76 -10.03
N PHE A 294 0.96 15.85 -10.91
CA PHE A 294 0.92 16.07 -12.36
C PHE A 294 -0.50 16.42 -12.85
N TRP A 295 -1.52 15.71 -12.37
CA TRP A 295 -2.91 15.94 -12.75
C TRP A 295 -3.41 17.33 -12.32
N ALA A 296 -3.08 17.75 -11.10
CA ALA A 296 -3.43 19.09 -10.64
C ALA A 296 -2.73 20.20 -11.44
N LEU A 297 -1.41 20.07 -11.67
CA LEU A 297 -0.63 21.06 -12.43
C LEU A 297 -1.09 21.13 -13.90
N SER A 298 -1.25 19.98 -14.54
CA SER A 298 -1.73 19.92 -15.93
C SER A 298 -3.14 20.48 -16.08
N GLY A 299 -4.03 20.27 -15.10
CA GLY A 299 -5.36 20.88 -15.05
C GLY A 299 -5.32 22.41 -15.05
N VAL A 300 -4.46 23.00 -14.22
CA VAL A 300 -4.24 24.47 -14.18
C VAL A 300 -3.70 24.98 -15.52
N ILE A 301 -2.70 24.31 -16.09
CA ILE A 301 -2.08 24.70 -17.36
C ILE A 301 -3.10 24.64 -18.51
N MET A 302 -3.84 23.53 -18.63
CA MET A 302 -4.86 23.37 -19.68
C MET A 302 -5.97 24.41 -19.56
N TRP A 303 -6.45 24.66 -18.34
CA TRP A 303 -7.44 25.69 -18.11
C TRP A 303 -6.92 27.09 -18.49
N TRP A 304 -5.67 27.41 -18.14
CA TRP A 304 -5.07 28.69 -18.48
C TRP A 304 -5.01 28.94 -19.99
N GLN A 305 -4.89 27.90 -20.81
CA GLN A 305 -4.90 28.02 -22.27
C GLN A 305 -6.29 28.38 -22.83
N LEU A 306 -7.38 28.10 -22.10
CA LEU A 306 -8.76 28.38 -22.52
C LEU A 306 -9.15 29.84 -22.23
N ARG A 307 -8.82 30.74 -23.17
CA ARG A 307 -9.06 32.19 -23.08
C ARG A 307 -10.46 32.60 -22.57
N PRO A 308 -11.58 31.99 -23.03
CA PRO A 308 -12.92 32.44 -22.63
C PRO A 308 -13.30 32.12 -21.17
N THR A 309 -12.63 31.16 -20.52
CA THR A 309 -12.99 30.66 -19.18
C THR A 309 -12.01 31.09 -18.09
N ARG A 310 -11.11 32.03 -18.39
CA ARG A 310 -10.07 32.49 -17.45
C ARG A 310 -10.63 33.23 -16.24
N ASN A 311 -11.59 34.13 -16.43
CA ASN A 311 -12.08 34.90 -15.28
C ASN A 311 -12.89 34.01 -14.31
N THR A 312 -13.76 33.16 -14.84
CA THR A 312 -14.57 32.24 -14.04
C THR A 312 -13.73 31.16 -13.37
N GLY A 313 -12.70 30.65 -14.05
CA GLY A 313 -11.80 29.68 -13.47
C GLY A 313 -10.83 30.29 -12.45
N MET A 314 -10.45 31.57 -12.56
CA MET A 314 -9.62 32.25 -11.56
C MET A 314 -10.40 32.38 -10.25
N LEU A 315 -11.69 32.71 -10.35
CA LEU A 315 -12.58 32.75 -9.20
C LEU A 315 -12.75 31.35 -8.57
N ALA A 316 -12.87 30.30 -9.39
CA ALA A 316 -12.95 28.92 -8.92
C ALA A 316 -11.66 28.48 -8.20
N LEU A 317 -10.49 28.67 -8.82
CA LEU A 317 -9.18 28.35 -8.22
C LEU A 317 -8.94 29.16 -6.95
N GLY A 318 -9.22 30.47 -6.99
CA GLY A 318 -9.09 31.36 -5.83
C GLY A 318 -9.98 30.93 -4.67
N SER A 319 -11.21 30.51 -4.95
CA SER A 319 -12.11 29.96 -3.92
C SER A 319 -11.56 28.69 -3.29
N GLY A 320 -11.00 27.77 -4.11
CA GLY A 320 -10.36 26.55 -3.62
C GLY A 320 -9.18 26.87 -2.69
N VAL A 321 -8.31 27.80 -3.09
CA VAL A 321 -7.15 28.22 -2.29
C VAL A 321 -7.61 28.87 -0.99
N PHE A 322 -8.61 29.75 -1.04
CA PHE A 322 -9.19 30.38 0.14
C PHE A 322 -9.72 29.34 1.14
N PHE A 323 -10.51 28.36 0.69
CA PHE A 323 -11.00 27.29 1.56
C PHE A 323 -9.89 26.40 2.11
N ALA A 324 -8.87 26.09 1.31
CA ALA A 324 -7.73 25.31 1.76
C ALA A 324 -6.96 26.03 2.88
N VAL A 325 -6.71 27.33 2.73
CA VAL A 325 -6.04 28.16 3.75
C VAL A 325 -6.90 28.29 5.00
N LEU A 326 -8.21 28.55 4.85
CA LEU A 326 -9.14 28.64 5.98
C LEU A 326 -9.17 27.34 6.79
N LEU A 327 -9.24 26.20 6.11
CA LEU A 327 -9.23 24.88 6.74
C LEU A 327 -7.88 24.58 7.40
N ALA A 328 -6.76 24.90 6.73
CA ALA A 328 -5.43 24.74 7.29
C ALA A 328 -5.24 25.56 8.57
N TYR A 329 -5.72 26.81 8.57
CA TYR A 329 -5.72 27.66 9.76
C TYR A 329 -6.60 27.08 10.89
N GLY A 330 -7.82 26.66 10.57
CA GLY A 330 -8.72 26.04 11.55
C GLY A 330 -8.11 24.77 12.17
N MET A 331 -7.42 23.96 11.37
CA MET A 331 -6.72 22.78 11.85
C MET A 331 -5.48 23.12 12.68
N TYR A 332 -4.72 24.13 12.29
CA TYR A 332 -3.58 24.63 13.07
C TYR A 332 -4.03 25.08 14.47
N VAL A 333 -5.09 25.87 14.55
CA VAL A 333 -5.66 26.28 15.85
C VAL A 333 -6.09 25.06 16.66
N ALA A 334 -6.88 24.14 16.09
CA ALA A 334 -7.39 22.97 16.82
C ALA A 334 -6.32 21.98 17.33
N ILE A 335 -5.13 21.95 16.70
CA ILE A 335 -4.04 21.06 17.10
C ILE A 335 -3.11 21.72 18.12
N TYR A 336 -2.88 23.04 18.03
CA TYR A 336 -1.85 23.73 18.80
C TYR A 336 -2.38 24.71 19.87
N HIS A 337 -3.68 24.99 19.92
CA HIS A 337 -4.32 25.91 20.87
C HIS A 337 -5.62 25.34 21.44
#